data_AF-A0A7V1PCJ1-F1
#
_entry.id   AF-A0A7V1PCJ1-F1
#
_cell.length_a   1.000
_cell.length_b   1.000
_cell.length_c   1.000
_cell.angle_alpha   90.00
_cell.angle_beta   90.00
_cell.angle_gamma   90.00
#
_symmetry.space_group_name_H-M   'P 1'
#
loop_
_entity.id
_entity.type
_entity.pdbx_description
1 polymer ?
#
loop_
_entity_poly.entity_id
_entity_poly.type
_entity_poly.pdbx_seq_one_letter_code
_entity_poly.pdbx_strand_id
1 'polypeptide(L)'
;MSDTVRVSLVFPRRLWEEVKRLIPSGERSRMIAEATARELRRRQRLESLERLQRLHAELRKKYGQLPSSVEDIRRLREERDAEVSGLR
;
A
#
# COMPACT_ATOMS: atom_id res chain seq x y z
N MET A 1 24.15 -6.83 0.94
CA MET A 1 24.22 -5.66 0.04
C MET A 1 24.52 -6.11 -1.41
N SER A 2 23.85 -7.14 -1.92
CA SER A 2 24.25 -7.80 -3.19
C SER A 2 23.34 -7.50 -4.40
N ASP A 3 22.28 -6.71 -4.23
CA ASP A 3 21.35 -6.40 -5.33
C ASP A 3 21.03 -4.90 -5.35
N THR A 4 21.99 -4.10 -5.86
CA THR A 4 21.83 -2.65 -6.03
C THR A 4 22.31 -2.23 -7.41
N VAL A 5 21.47 -1.51 -8.15
CA VAL A 5 21.81 -0.90 -9.43
C VAL A 5 22.21 0.56 -9.20
N ARG A 6 23.34 0.98 -9.79
CA ARG A 6 23.74 2.38 -9.78
C ARG A 6 22.93 3.16 -10.80
N VAL A 7 22.20 4.17 -10.34
CA VAL A 7 21.40 5.06 -11.19
C VAL A 7 21.91 6.49 -11.08
N SER A 8 21.79 7.25 -12.16
CA SER A 8 22.02 8.70 -12.18
C SER A 8 20.68 9.42 -12.16
N LEU A 9 20.52 10.40 -11.27
CA LEU A 9 19.27 11.15 -11.09
C LEU A 9 19.59 12.64 -11.04
N VAL A 10 18.68 13.45 -11.57
CA VAL A 10 18.74 14.91 -11.44
C VAL A 10 18.11 15.30 -10.11
N PHE A 11 18.84 16.05 -9.28
CA PHE A 11 18.37 16.49 -7.96
C PHE A 11 18.40 18.01 -7.86
N PRO A 12 17.36 18.66 -7.30
CA PRO A 12 17.39 20.10 -7.06
C PRO A 12 18.56 20.48 -6.16
N ARG A 13 19.37 21.44 -6.59
CA ARG A 13 20.59 21.84 -5.87
C ARG A 13 20.32 22.22 -4.43
N ARG A 14 19.29 23.05 -4.18
CA ARG A 14 18.93 23.51 -2.83
C ARG A 14 18.60 22.34 -1.90
N LEU A 15 17.79 21.40 -2.37
CA LEU A 15 17.42 20.21 -1.60
C LEU A 15 18.64 19.31 -1.32
N TRP A 16 19.55 19.17 -2.30
CA TRP A 16 20.77 18.39 -2.08
C TRP A 16 21.70 19.02 -1.03
N GLU A 17 21.80 20.35 -0.98
CA GLU A 17 22.55 21.03 0.08
C GLU A 17 21.97 20.76 1.48
N GLU A 18 20.64 20.76 1.61
CA GLU A 18 19.98 20.40 2.88
C GLU A 18 20.24 18.94 3.25
N VAL A 19 20.15 18.02 2.30
CA VAL A 19 20.47 16.60 2.51
C VAL A 19 21.91 16.43 2.96
N LYS A 20 22.87 17.15 2.35
CA LYS A 20 24.28 17.10 2.76
C LYS A 20 24.51 17.63 4.17
N ARG A 21 23.76 18.67 4.57
CA ARG A 21 23.85 19.28 5.90
C ARG A 21 23.29 18.35 6.98
N LEU A 22 22.20 17.66 6.71
CA LEU A 22 21.47 16.87 7.70
C LEU A 22 21.87 15.40 7.75
N ILE A 23 22.42 14.85 6.66
CA ILE A 23 22.63 13.40 6.52
C ILE A 23 24.11 13.07 6.23
N PRO A 24 24.71 12.15 7.00
CA PRO A 24 26.06 11.64 6.75
C PRO A 24 26.22 11.06 5.34
N SER A 25 27.39 11.22 4.73
CA SER A 25 27.65 10.79 3.34
C SER A 25 27.34 9.32 3.07
N GLY A 26 27.60 8.42 4.03
CA GLY A 26 27.32 6.98 3.93
C GLY A 26 25.84 6.60 3.99
N GLU A 27 24.96 7.49 4.47
CA GLU A 27 23.55 7.20 4.71
C GLU A 27 22.61 7.82 3.66
N ARG A 28 23.10 8.79 2.87
CA ARG A 28 22.28 9.53 1.89
C ARG A 28 21.58 8.61 0.89
N SER A 29 22.31 7.65 0.32
CA SER A 29 21.75 6.69 -0.63
C SER A 29 20.66 5.82 0.00
N ARG A 30 20.86 5.42 1.25
CA ARG A 30 19.88 4.65 2.02
C ARG A 30 18.62 5.47 2.30
N MET A 31 18.77 6.71 2.77
CA MET A 31 17.64 7.60 3.01
C MET A 31 16.81 7.82 1.74
N ILE A 32 17.48 8.10 0.61
CA ILE A 32 16.79 8.31 -0.67
C ILE A 32 16.04 7.04 -1.07
N ALA A 33 16.67 5.86 -0.98
CA ALA A 33 16.02 4.59 -1.30
C ALA A 33 14.80 4.33 -0.41
N GLU A 34 14.89 4.58 0.89
CA GLU A 34 13.78 4.41 1.84
C GLU A 34 12.62 5.39 1.56
N ALA A 35 12.95 6.65 1.24
CA ALA A 35 11.97 7.67 0.86
C ALA A 35 11.25 7.29 -0.45
N THR A 36 12.00 6.84 -1.47
CA THR A 36 11.45 6.36 -2.73
C THR A 36 10.55 5.14 -2.51
N ALA A 37 10.98 4.15 -1.72
CA ALA A 37 10.18 2.96 -1.42
C ALA A 37 8.87 3.33 -0.69
N ARG A 38 8.91 4.30 0.22
CA ARG A 38 7.71 4.80 0.92
C ARG A 38 6.73 5.43 -0.05
N GLU A 39 7.21 6.27 -0.98
CA GLU A 39 6.35 6.92 -1.97
C GLU A 39 5.76 5.91 -2.96
N LEU A 40 6.54 4.93 -3.43
CA LEU A 40 6.03 3.86 -4.30
C LEU A 40 4.90 3.07 -3.62
N ARG A 41 5.08 2.67 -2.36
CA ARG A 41 4.01 2.01 -1.57
C ARG A 41 2.78 2.89 -1.39
N ARG A 42 2.96 4.21 -1.26
CA ARG A 42 1.84 5.15 -1.17
C ARG A 42 1.04 5.17 -2.48
N ARG A 43 1.73 5.28 -3.62
CA ARG A 43 1.10 5.30 -4.96
C ARG A 43 0.38 4.00 -5.28
N GLN A 44 0.99 2.85 -5.00
CA GLN A 44 0.35 1.54 -5.19
C GLN A 44 -0.94 1.43 -4.38
N ARG A 45 -0.93 1.85 -3.11
CA ARG A 45 -2.14 1.85 -2.27
C ARG A 45 -3.25 2.73 -2.86
N LEU A 46 -2.91 3.92 -3.34
CA LEU A 46 -3.89 4.81 -3.98
C LEU A 46 -4.47 4.18 -5.24
N GLU A 47 -3.63 3.58 -6.09
CA GLU A 47 -4.07 2.89 -7.30
C GLU A 47 -4.98 1.68 -6.97
N SER A 48 -4.68 0.94 -5.91
CA SER A 48 -5.56 -0.14 -5.44
C SER A 48 -6.92 0.39 -4.99
N LEU A 49 -6.95 1.51 -4.27
CA LEU A 49 -8.20 2.15 -3.85
C LEU A 49 -9.01 2.64 -5.05
N GLU A 50 -8.36 3.29 -6.02
CA GLU A 50 -9.02 3.73 -7.26
C GLU A 50 -9.60 2.55 -8.05
N ARG A 51 -8.86 1.45 -8.15
CA ARG A 51 -9.33 0.21 -8.79
C ARG A 51 -10.56 -0.36 -8.07
N LEU A 52 -10.54 -0.40 -6.73
CA LEU A 52 -11.69 -0.85 -5.94
C LEU A 52 -12.91 0.05 -6.12
N GLN A 53 -12.73 1.37 -6.16
CA GLN A 53 -13.81 2.32 -6.41
C GLN A 53 -14.43 2.14 -7.80
N ARG A 54 -13.61 1.95 -8.84
CA ARG A 54 -14.10 1.66 -10.19
C ARG A 54 -14.90 0.37 -10.24
N LEU A 55 -14.38 -0.70 -9.66
CA LEU A 55 -15.09 -1.97 -9.57
C LEU A 55 -16.43 -1.82 -8.82
N HIS A 56 -16.43 -1.09 -7.71
CA HIS A 56 -17.65 -0.84 -6.95
C HIS A 56 -18.68 -0.07 -7.79
N ALA A 57 -18.25 0.93 -8.56
CA ALA A 57 -19.13 1.67 -9.46
C ALA A 57 -19.70 0.80 -10.58
N GLU A 58 -18.89 -0.09 -11.16
CA GLU A 58 -19.33 -1.05 -12.18
C GLU A 58 -20.37 -2.03 -11.62
N LEU A 59 -20.11 -2.60 -10.45
CA LEU A 59 -21.04 -3.51 -9.77
C LEU A 59 -22.35 -2.80 -9.42
N ARG A 60 -22.27 -1.56 -8.91
CA ARG A 60 -23.46 -0.76 -8.60
C ARG A 60 -24.26 -0.43 -9.86
N LYS A 61 -23.61 -0.16 -10.99
CA LYS A 61 -24.28 0.06 -12.27
C LYS A 61 -25.00 -1.21 -12.75
N LYS A 62 -24.38 -2.38 -12.57
CA LYS A 62 -24.92 -3.66 -13.07
C LYS A 62 -26.02 -4.24 -12.18
N TYR A 63 -25.90 -4.11 -10.87
CA TYR A 63 -26.74 -4.80 -9.89
C TYR A 63 -27.55 -3.85 -9.00
N GLY A 64 -27.37 -2.53 -9.15
CA GLY A 64 -27.97 -1.56 -8.25
C GLY A 64 -27.29 -1.55 -6.88
N GLN A 65 -28.01 -1.10 -5.85
CA GLN A 65 -27.53 -1.12 -4.48
C GLN A 65 -27.79 -2.49 -3.86
N LEU A 66 -26.73 -3.27 -3.66
CA LEU A 66 -26.82 -4.55 -2.98
C LEU A 66 -27.05 -4.32 -1.47
N PRO A 67 -27.88 -5.16 -0.82
CA PRO A 67 -28.02 -5.12 0.64
C PRO A 67 -26.70 -5.47 1.33
N SER A 68 -26.52 -4.97 2.55
CA SER A 68 -25.33 -5.26 3.34
C SER A 68 -25.28 -6.75 3.71
N SER A 69 -24.18 -7.42 3.36
CA SER A 69 -23.92 -8.83 3.69
C SER A 69 -22.97 -9.00 4.88
N VAL A 70 -22.72 -7.93 5.65
CA VAL A 70 -21.76 -7.94 6.76
C VAL A 70 -22.15 -8.97 7.84
N GLU A 71 -23.43 -9.01 8.22
CA GLU A 71 -23.94 -9.96 9.22
C GLU A 71 -23.94 -11.40 8.70
N ASP A 72 -24.24 -11.60 7.41
CA ASP A 72 -24.19 -12.92 6.77
C ASP A 72 -22.74 -13.45 6.76
N ILE A 73 -21.78 -12.62 6.38
CA ILE A 73 -20.35 -12.98 6.39
C ILE A 73 -19.86 -13.24 7.82
N ARG A 74 -20.33 -12.45 8.79
CA ARG A 74 -19.99 -12.65 10.20
C ARG A 74 -20.48 -14.02 10.68
N ARG A 75 -21.75 -14.35 10.43
CA ARG A 75 -22.34 -15.64 10.80
C ARG A 75 -21.58 -16.82 10.18
N LEU A 76 -21.28 -16.74 8.88
CA LEU A 76 -20.51 -17.77 8.18
C LEU A 76 -19.10 -17.96 8.77
N ARG A 77 -18.47 -16.89 9.29
CA ARG A 77 -17.17 -16.99 9.96
C ARG A 77 -17.31 -17.65 11.34
N GLU A 78 -18.31 -17.26 12.11
CA GLU A 78 -18.60 -17.85 13.43
C GLU A 78 -18.92 -19.35 13.32
N GLU A 79 -19.75 -19.74 12.33
CA GLU A 79 -20.04 -21.15 12.02
C GLU A 79 -18.77 -21.94 11.67
N ARG A 80 -17.93 -21.40 10.78
CA ARG A 80 -16.66 -22.02 10.39
C ARG A 80 -15.66 -22.10 11.54
N ASP A 81 -15.56 -21.06 12.36
CA ASP A 81 -14.65 -21.06 13.51
C ASP A 81 -15.11 -22.03 14.59
N ALA A 82 -16.41 -22.23 14.78
CA ALA A 82 -16.97 -23.28 15.63
C ALA A 82 -16.65 -24.70 15.10
N GLU A 83 -16.75 -24.91 13.78
CA GLU A 83 -16.36 -26.18 13.15
C GLU A 83 -14.87 -26.48 13.28
N VAL A 84 -14.01 -25.46 13.13
CA VAL A 84 -12.54 -25.61 13.19
C VAL A 84 -12.03 -25.76 14.64
N SER A 85 -12.64 -25.06 15.60
CA SER A 85 -12.22 -25.10 17.01
C SER A 85 -12.75 -26.31 17.78
N GLY A 86 -13.77 -27.01 17.27
CA GLY A 86 -14.35 -28.20 17.91
C GLY A 86 -15.02 -27.94 19.27
N LEU A 87 -15.12 -26.67 19.69
CA LEU A 87 -15.80 -26.26 20.92
C LEU A 87 -17.28 -25.98 20.59
N ARG A 88 -18.12 -26.96 20.90
CA ARG A 88 -19.55 -26.75 21.12
C ARG A 88 -19.81 -26.31 22.55
#